data_AF-V4NHN0-F1
#
_entry.id   AF-V4NHN0-F1
#
_cell.length_a   1.000
_cell.length_b   1.000
_cell.length_c   1.000
_cell.angle_alpha   90.00
_cell.angle_beta   90.00
_cell.angle_gamma   90.00
#
_symmetry.space_group_name_H-M   'P 1'
#
loop_
_entity.id
_entity.type
_entity.pdbx_description
1 polymer ?
#
loop_
_entity_poly.entity_id
_entity_poly.type
_entity_poly.pdbx_seq_one_letter_code
_entity_poly.pdbx_strand_id
1 'polypeptide(L)'
;MNLRTLIGAAWRAGDKIDLSHCHYGPVPVNSGYYGTMPYYRLLAGLVRVISPGVVVEIGTYYGGSTLAMAVGAELVDEPVAIVTMDPVRHDNEKLDATDVVRITGNFPDPAAVDALAQVLGDRRIDIAYVDALKDRVFIEQTLASLARWRPRVIVFDDIAANDNIGKAWSNIVSTSGWECIRLNDVLEGVRNVTYDFGFCIADPTVYEDCASAIKDWTGDDAFSGLQMGPPYSFGIRDVFETVPSMMNNQELGLLYQLARRHVTGIGQVVDAGALLGSSSLALGLGLKNARVVETVRVHAYDRFINSDTNYDRLLNPPVERTGSFLPHYLGNIAPVIDRVNVNAGDFAAQRWCGKPIELFFADIGKSPALNAHLYSEFAPHWIPGNTLYVQQDFVHLEAPWIQYVLGYLQDHFAVLKIEAPSLVLGVKSLIPDDKVRRIVADDFTWDEKVTFVQSLARRFTDPETVAALRLIAARLMGEGGDLTGAEALLEDIRSGAGKTADKNTLRRIKRTQVLLTEMCP
;
A
#
# COMPACT_ATOMS: atom_id res chain seq x y z
N MET A 1 -13.19 -1.83 -7.88
CA MET A 1 -12.44 -2.69 -6.95
C MET A 1 -11.51 -3.55 -7.78
N ASN A 2 -10.37 -3.99 -7.24
CA ASN A 2 -9.43 -4.83 -7.98
C ASN A 2 -8.79 -5.88 -7.06
N LEU A 3 -8.03 -6.79 -7.65
CA LEU A 3 -7.43 -7.93 -6.98
C LEU A 3 -6.45 -7.51 -5.89
N ARG A 4 -5.72 -6.42 -6.10
CA ARG A 4 -4.78 -5.86 -5.11
C ARG A 4 -5.49 -5.42 -3.83
N THR A 5 -6.64 -4.76 -3.97
CA THR A 5 -7.47 -4.36 -2.83
C THR A 5 -8.00 -5.58 -2.07
N LEU A 6 -8.49 -6.60 -2.78
CA LEU A 6 -8.98 -7.84 -2.16
C LEU A 6 -7.87 -8.56 -1.38
N ILE A 7 -6.68 -8.73 -1.97
CA ILE A 7 -5.53 -9.36 -1.32
C ILE A 7 -5.09 -8.57 -0.08
N GLY A 8 -5.03 -7.24 -0.16
CA GLY A 8 -4.69 -6.39 0.98
C GLY A 8 -5.71 -6.48 2.12
N ALA A 9 -7.01 -6.53 1.79
CA ALA A 9 -8.09 -6.75 2.76
C ALA A 9 -8.01 -8.14 3.41
N ALA A 10 -7.85 -9.18 2.60
CA ALA A 10 -7.70 -10.56 3.06
C ALA A 10 -6.50 -10.71 4.01
N TRP A 11 -5.34 -10.15 3.67
CA TRP A 11 -4.18 -10.16 4.56
C TRP A 11 -4.49 -9.51 5.91
N ARG A 12 -5.12 -8.34 5.90
CA ARG A 12 -5.45 -7.60 7.13
C ARG A 12 -6.45 -8.34 8.00
N ALA A 13 -7.48 -8.93 7.38
CA ALA A 13 -8.45 -9.78 8.08
C ALA A 13 -7.75 -10.99 8.70
N GLY A 14 -6.91 -11.67 7.92
CA GLY A 14 -6.13 -12.83 8.34
C GLY A 14 -5.16 -12.57 9.49
N ASP A 15 -4.56 -11.38 9.55
CA ASP A 15 -3.66 -10.99 10.64
C ASP A 15 -4.37 -10.88 12.00
N LYS A 16 -5.71 -10.82 12.01
CA LYS A 16 -6.52 -10.84 13.24
C LYS A 16 -6.94 -12.24 13.67
N ILE A 17 -6.64 -13.27 12.88
CA ILE A 17 -7.06 -14.65 13.14
C ILE A 17 -5.93 -15.41 13.84
N ASP A 18 -6.24 -16.07 14.97
CA ASP A 18 -5.27 -16.93 15.65
C ASP A 18 -5.12 -18.26 14.90
N LEU A 19 -4.00 -18.37 14.19
CA LEU A 19 -3.62 -19.57 13.44
C LEU A 19 -2.47 -20.34 14.09
N SER A 20 -2.17 -20.08 15.37
CA SER A 20 -1.07 -20.72 16.11
C SER A 20 -1.14 -22.25 16.15
N HIS A 21 -2.33 -22.81 15.89
CA HIS A 21 -2.59 -24.24 15.87
C HIS A 21 -2.56 -24.86 14.45
N CYS A 22 -2.45 -24.04 13.40
CA CYS A 22 -2.38 -24.44 11.99
C CYS A 22 -0.92 -24.66 11.58
N HIS A 23 -0.46 -25.91 11.58
CA HIS A 23 0.92 -26.25 11.25
C HIS A 23 1.04 -26.84 9.84
N TYR A 24 2.17 -26.59 9.17
CA TYR A 24 2.41 -27.10 7.81
C TYR A 24 2.53 -28.64 7.78
N GLY A 25 3.09 -29.22 8.85
CA GLY A 25 3.47 -30.63 8.90
C GLY A 25 4.99 -30.84 8.82
N PRO A 26 5.47 -32.09 8.83
CA PRO A 26 6.89 -32.40 8.66
C PRO A 26 7.34 -31.99 7.25
N VAL A 27 8.60 -31.56 7.10
CA VAL A 27 9.19 -31.29 5.77
C VAL A 27 10.16 -32.41 5.42
N PRO A 28 10.17 -32.93 4.17
CA PRO A 28 10.97 -34.10 3.80
C PRO A 28 12.48 -33.99 4.08
N VAL A 29 13.01 -32.77 4.26
CA VAL A 29 14.45 -32.48 4.36
C VAL A 29 14.90 -32.09 5.78
N ASN A 30 13.97 -31.84 6.71
CA ASN A 30 14.27 -31.48 8.09
C ASN A 30 13.25 -32.13 9.02
N SER A 31 13.70 -32.92 9.99
CA SER A 31 12.87 -33.71 10.92
C SER A 31 12.05 -32.88 11.93
N GLY A 32 11.82 -31.59 11.66
CA GLY A 32 11.03 -30.68 12.48
C GLY A 32 9.71 -30.31 11.82
N TYR A 33 8.68 -30.07 12.64
CA TYR A 33 7.44 -29.45 12.18
C TYR A 33 7.69 -27.96 11.93
N TYR A 34 7.30 -27.48 10.75
CA TYR A 34 7.20 -26.03 10.53
C TYR A 34 5.90 -25.53 11.18
N GLY A 35 6.01 -24.42 11.92
CA GLY A 35 4.86 -23.74 12.50
C GLY A 35 3.94 -23.12 11.45
N THR A 36 3.08 -22.20 11.87
CA THR A 36 2.16 -21.49 10.98
C THR A 36 2.91 -20.74 9.89
N MET A 37 2.60 -21.05 8.64
CA MET A 37 3.18 -20.36 7.50
C MET A 37 2.54 -18.97 7.34
N PRO A 38 3.28 -17.91 6.96
CA PRO A 38 2.72 -16.57 6.85
C PRO A 38 1.50 -16.50 5.92
N TYR A 39 1.54 -17.17 4.77
CA TYR A 39 0.45 -17.19 3.80
C TYR A 39 -0.85 -17.85 4.31
N TYR A 40 -0.81 -18.61 5.42
CA TYR A 40 -2.05 -19.15 6.03
C TYR A 40 -2.96 -18.03 6.53
N ARG A 41 -2.40 -16.91 6.98
CA ARG A 41 -3.18 -15.70 7.32
C ARG A 41 -3.93 -15.21 6.10
N LEU A 42 -3.27 -15.14 4.95
CA LEU A 42 -3.90 -14.71 3.70
C LEU A 42 -5.05 -15.63 3.30
N LEU A 43 -4.87 -16.96 3.36
CA LEU A 43 -5.92 -17.92 3.02
C LEU A 43 -7.12 -17.83 3.97
N ALA A 44 -6.89 -17.78 5.29
CA ALA A 44 -7.95 -17.61 6.29
C ALA A 44 -8.72 -16.30 6.09
N GLY A 45 -7.98 -15.21 5.86
CA GLY A 45 -8.56 -13.89 5.61
C GLY A 45 -9.29 -13.81 4.28
N LEU A 46 -8.87 -14.54 3.24
CA LEU A 46 -9.56 -14.60 1.96
C LEU A 46 -10.95 -15.24 2.14
N VAL A 47 -11.03 -16.35 2.88
CA VAL A 47 -12.32 -16.97 3.26
C VAL A 47 -13.16 -15.99 4.05
N ARG A 48 -12.58 -15.31 5.05
CA ARG A 48 -13.30 -14.34 5.88
C ARG A 48 -13.88 -13.15 5.10
N VAL A 49 -13.13 -12.64 4.12
CA VAL A 49 -13.53 -11.45 3.34
C VAL A 49 -14.52 -11.81 2.24
N ILE A 50 -14.31 -12.94 1.56
CA ILE A 50 -15.20 -13.38 0.46
C ILE A 50 -16.50 -13.96 1.03
N SER A 51 -16.47 -14.58 2.21
CA SER A 51 -17.57 -15.37 2.77
C SER A 51 -18.10 -16.40 1.77
N PRO A 52 -17.24 -17.31 1.27
CA PRO A 52 -17.59 -18.26 0.22
C PRO A 52 -18.64 -19.27 0.70
N GLY A 53 -19.50 -19.76 -0.19
CA GLY A 53 -20.34 -20.92 0.09
C GLY A 53 -19.57 -22.24 -0.07
N VAL A 54 -18.62 -22.31 -1.01
CA VAL A 54 -17.79 -23.49 -1.27
C VAL A 54 -16.32 -23.12 -1.46
N VAL A 55 -15.45 -23.80 -0.71
CA VAL A 55 -13.99 -23.77 -0.87
C VAL A 55 -13.51 -25.16 -1.27
N VAL A 56 -12.69 -25.24 -2.31
CA VAL A 56 -12.02 -26.49 -2.72
C VAL A 56 -10.52 -26.31 -2.68
N GLU A 57 -9.83 -27.22 -2.01
CA GLU A 57 -8.38 -27.33 -2.06
C GLU A 57 -7.95 -28.61 -2.77
N ILE A 58 -6.97 -28.49 -3.66
CA ILE A 58 -6.30 -29.58 -4.35
C ILE A 58 -4.86 -29.64 -3.86
N GLY A 59 -4.53 -30.68 -3.11
CA GLY A 59 -3.24 -30.87 -2.43
C GLY A 59 -3.33 -30.54 -0.94
N THR A 60 -3.93 -31.44 -0.16
CA THR A 60 -4.10 -31.26 1.28
C THR A 60 -2.76 -31.32 2.03
N TYR A 61 -1.87 -32.24 1.64
CA TYR A 61 -0.74 -32.68 2.44
C TYR A 61 -1.17 -33.03 3.89
N TYR A 62 -0.55 -32.42 4.90
CA TYR A 62 -0.96 -32.55 6.31
C TYR A 62 -2.11 -31.60 6.70
N GLY A 63 -2.57 -30.72 5.82
CA GLY A 63 -3.81 -29.95 6.00
C GLY A 63 -3.69 -28.62 6.72
N GLY A 64 -2.49 -28.04 6.84
CA GLY A 64 -2.28 -26.76 7.52
C GLY A 64 -2.99 -25.59 6.84
N SER A 65 -2.97 -25.52 5.51
CA SER A 65 -3.70 -24.54 4.69
C SER A 65 -5.21 -24.75 4.78
N THR A 66 -5.67 -26.00 4.70
CA THR A 66 -7.08 -26.36 4.88
C THR A 66 -7.61 -25.88 6.22
N LEU A 67 -6.87 -26.15 7.29
CA LEU A 67 -7.25 -25.76 8.63
C LEU A 67 -7.30 -24.25 8.77
N ALA A 68 -6.34 -23.52 8.18
CA ALA A 68 -6.38 -22.06 8.17
C ALA A 68 -7.63 -21.51 7.46
N MET A 69 -8.01 -22.08 6.31
CA MET A 69 -9.26 -21.73 5.62
C MET A 69 -10.49 -22.09 6.46
N ALA A 70 -10.47 -23.20 7.19
CA ALA A 70 -11.56 -23.60 8.10
C ALA A 70 -11.73 -22.63 9.27
N VAL A 71 -10.63 -22.18 9.91
CA VAL A 71 -10.69 -21.15 10.96
C VAL A 71 -11.22 -19.82 10.40
N GLY A 72 -10.85 -19.48 9.16
CA GLY A 72 -11.44 -18.32 8.48
C GLY A 72 -12.96 -18.46 8.26
N ALA A 73 -13.44 -19.67 7.96
CA ALA A 73 -14.85 -19.98 7.77
C ALA A 73 -15.66 -19.93 9.07
N GLU A 74 -15.06 -20.28 10.22
CA GLU A 74 -15.74 -20.18 11.53
C GLU A 74 -16.13 -18.73 11.89
N LEU A 75 -15.51 -17.74 11.24
CA LEU A 75 -15.73 -16.32 11.47
C LEU A 75 -16.71 -15.69 10.47
N VAL A 76 -17.25 -16.45 9.52
CA VAL A 76 -18.30 -15.96 8.61
C VAL A 76 -19.68 -16.37 9.14
N ASP A 77 -20.71 -15.58 8.81
CA ASP A 77 -22.06 -15.79 9.36
C ASP A 77 -22.77 -17.00 8.71
N GLU A 78 -22.46 -17.28 7.44
CA GLU A 78 -23.07 -18.34 6.66
C GLU A 78 -22.16 -19.59 6.59
N PRO A 79 -22.71 -20.81 6.63
CA PRO A 79 -21.91 -22.03 6.57
C PRO A 79 -21.09 -22.16 5.29
N VAL A 80 -19.79 -22.45 5.44
CA VAL A 80 -18.87 -22.70 4.33
C VAL A 80 -18.63 -24.19 4.16
N ALA A 81 -18.90 -24.74 2.98
CA ALA A 81 -18.52 -26.10 2.66
C ALA A 81 -17.07 -26.14 2.17
N ILE A 82 -16.18 -26.75 2.96
CA ILE A 82 -14.77 -26.92 2.60
C ILE A 82 -14.51 -28.37 2.21
N VAL A 83 -13.97 -28.55 1.01
CA VAL A 83 -13.53 -29.86 0.49
C VAL A 83 -12.05 -29.79 0.20
N THR A 84 -11.27 -30.74 0.70
CA THR A 84 -9.85 -30.88 0.36
C THR A 84 -9.57 -32.26 -0.21
N MET A 85 -8.58 -32.37 -1.09
CA MET A 85 -8.20 -33.64 -1.67
C MET A 85 -6.68 -33.81 -1.81
N ASP A 86 -6.24 -35.05 -1.62
CA ASP A 86 -4.84 -35.45 -1.76
C ASP A 86 -4.76 -36.93 -2.13
N PRO A 87 -3.76 -37.36 -2.93
CA PRO A 87 -3.50 -38.78 -3.16
C PRO A 87 -3.28 -39.58 -1.87
N VAL A 88 -2.77 -38.95 -0.82
CA VAL A 88 -2.46 -39.59 0.47
C VAL A 88 -3.19 -38.87 1.61
N ARG A 89 -3.97 -39.63 2.39
CA ARG A 89 -4.57 -39.10 3.63
C ARG A 89 -3.56 -39.18 4.77
N HIS A 90 -2.99 -38.04 5.14
CA HIS A 90 -2.19 -37.90 6.35
C HIS A 90 -3.08 -37.74 7.60
N ASP A 91 -2.65 -38.32 8.72
CA ASP A 91 -3.33 -38.16 10.01
C ASP A 91 -3.18 -36.72 10.51
N ASN A 92 -4.31 -36.08 10.85
CA ASN A 92 -4.32 -34.78 11.48
C ASN A 92 -5.59 -34.64 12.33
N GLU A 93 -5.48 -34.96 13.62
CA GLU A 93 -6.60 -34.94 14.56
C GLU A 93 -7.34 -33.60 14.60
N LYS A 94 -6.64 -32.47 14.39
CA LYS A 94 -7.29 -31.15 14.39
C LYS A 94 -8.15 -30.96 13.16
N LEU A 95 -7.63 -31.34 11.98
CA LEU A 95 -8.41 -31.26 10.74
C LEU A 95 -9.55 -32.28 10.75
N ASP A 96 -9.32 -33.48 11.27
CA ASP A 96 -10.35 -34.52 11.39
C ASP A 96 -11.45 -34.16 12.40
N ALA A 97 -11.21 -33.19 13.29
CA ALA A 97 -12.21 -32.63 14.21
C ALA A 97 -13.07 -31.50 13.59
N THR A 98 -12.78 -31.08 12.36
CA THR A 98 -13.57 -30.07 11.63
C THR A 98 -14.61 -30.73 10.71
N ASP A 99 -15.56 -29.93 10.19
CA ASP A 99 -16.54 -30.37 9.20
C ASP A 99 -15.98 -30.43 7.75
N VAL A 100 -14.65 -30.36 7.58
CA VAL A 100 -14.00 -30.42 6.27
C VAL A 100 -14.17 -31.82 5.65
N VAL A 101 -14.63 -31.87 4.40
CA VAL A 101 -14.71 -33.12 3.64
C VAL A 101 -13.35 -33.42 3.01
N ARG A 102 -12.76 -34.55 3.38
CA ARG A 102 -11.45 -35.01 2.86
C ARG A 102 -11.62 -36.13 1.84
N ILE A 103 -11.24 -35.89 0.59
CA ILE A 103 -11.26 -36.88 -0.49
C ILE A 103 -9.85 -37.44 -0.68
N THR A 104 -9.67 -38.76 -0.59
CA THR A 104 -8.42 -39.41 -0.97
C THR A 104 -8.45 -39.76 -2.44
N GLY A 105 -7.65 -39.06 -3.24
CA GLY A 105 -7.63 -39.22 -4.69
C GLY A 105 -6.66 -38.26 -5.37
N ASN A 106 -6.14 -38.68 -6.51
CA ASN A 106 -5.22 -37.89 -7.31
C ASN A 106 -6.02 -37.08 -8.34
N PHE A 107 -6.40 -35.85 -8.00
CA PHE A 107 -7.01 -34.94 -8.99
C PHE A 107 -6.00 -34.66 -10.11
N PRO A 108 -6.41 -34.49 -11.38
CA PRO A 108 -7.76 -34.52 -11.94
C PRO A 108 -8.20 -35.90 -12.46
N ASP A 109 -7.72 -37.01 -11.88
CA ASP A 109 -8.14 -38.35 -12.33
C ASP A 109 -9.67 -38.51 -12.24
N PRO A 110 -10.31 -39.25 -13.18
CA PRO A 110 -11.77 -39.34 -13.25
C PRO A 110 -12.45 -39.73 -11.93
N ALA A 111 -11.86 -40.66 -11.17
CA ALA A 111 -12.38 -41.07 -9.88
C ALA A 111 -12.39 -39.95 -8.82
N ALA A 112 -11.36 -39.10 -8.81
CA ALA A 112 -11.30 -37.94 -7.91
C ALA A 112 -12.29 -36.85 -8.33
N VAL A 113 -12.44 -36.63 -9.64
CA VAL A 113 -13.45 -35.71 -10.20
C VAL A 113 -14.87 -36.17 -9.85
N ASP A 114 -15.15 -37.47 -9.96
CA ASP A 114 -16.45 -38.05 -9.61
C ASP A 114 -16.72 -37.98 -8.10
N ALA A 115 -15.70 -38.22 -7.26
CA ALA A 115 -15.83 -38.05 -5.82
C ALA A 115 -16.16 -36.59 -5.44
N LEU A 116 -15.47 -35.62 -6.06
CA LEU A 116 -15.79 -34.20 -5.87
C LEU A 116 -17.20 -33.86 -6.36
N ALA A 117 -17.63 -34.46 -7.48
CA ALA A 117 -18.97 -34.30 -8.02
C ALA A 117 -20.06 -34.83 -7.09
N GLN A 118 -19.82 -35.94 -6.38
CA GLN A 118 -20.75 -36.47 -5.40
C GLN A 118 -20.91 -35.54 -4.18
N VAL A 119 -19.83 -34.85 -3.78
CA VAL A 119 -19.86 -33.92 -2.65
C VAL A 119 -20.47 -32.57 -3.04
N LEU A 120 -20.06 -32.00 -4.18
CA LEU A 120 -20.49 -30.67 -4.59
C LEU A 120 -21.82 -30.65 -5.32
N GLY A 121 -22.14 -31.71 -6.06
CA GLY A 121 -23.21 -31.69 -7.07
C GLY A 121 -22.93 -30.63 -8.13
N ASP A 122 -23.88 -29.73 -8.31
CA ASP A 122 -23.82 -28.58 -9.22
C ASP A 122 -23.44 -27.26 -8.52
N ARG A 123 -23.13 -27.31 -7.20
CA ARG A 123 -22.73 -26.13 -6.45
C ARG A 123 -21.47 -25.53 -7.07
N ARG A 124 -21.50 -24.21 -7.25
CA ARG A 124 -20.37 -23.45 -7.73
C ARG A 124 -19.22 -23.49 -6.70
N ILE A 125 -17.98 -23.45 -7.17
CA ILE A 125 -16.82 -23.20 -6.30
C ILE A 125 -16.61 -21.67 -6.20
N ASP A 126 -16.55 -21.14 -4.99
CA ASP A 126 -16.23 -19.71 -4.79
C ASP A 126 -14.72 -19.51 -4.73
N ILE A 127 -14.00 -20.39 -4.02
CA ILE A 127 -12.54 -20.37 -3.94
C ILE A 127 -11.98 -21.75 -4.29
N ALA A 128 -11.10 -21.81 -5.28
CA ALA A 128 -10.26 -22.97 -5.57
C ALA A 128 -8.81 -22.67 -5.20
N TYR A 129 -8.22 -23.44 -4.29
CA TYR A 129 -6.79 -23.38 -3.96
C TYR A 129 -6.08 -24.62 -4.53
N VAL A 130 -5.09 -24.41 -5.38
CA VAL A 130 -4.34 -25.47 -6.08
C VAL A 130 -2.91 -25.47 -5.54
N ASP A 131 -2.62 -26.42 -4.66
CA ASP A 131 -1.34 -26.63 -3.96
C ASP A 131 -0.84 -28.05 -4.20
N ALA A 132 -0.67 -28.40 -5.48
CA ALA A 132 -0.35 -29.75 -5.90
C ALA A 132 0.62 -29.74 -7.08
N LEU A 133 1.08 -30.95 -7.46
CA LEU A 133 2.05 -31.27 -8.52
C LEU A 133 2.50 -30.10 -9.41
N LYS A 134 3.80 -29.79 -9.35
CA LYS A 134 4.42 -28.63 -10.00
C LYS A 134 4.73 -28.91 -11.47
N ASP A 135 3.70 -29.24 -12.25
CA ASP A 135 3.75 -29.51 -13.68
C ASP A 135 2.62 -28.79 -14.46
N ARG A 136 2.92 -28.30 -15.66
CA ARG A 136 1.96 -27.60 -16.51
C ARG A 136 0.78 -28.46 -16.93
N VAL A 137 1.00 -29.72 -17.29
CA VAL A 137 -0.07 -30.62 -17.75
C VAL A 137 -1.07 -30.83 -16.62
N PHE A 138 -0.56 -31.02 -15.40
CA PHE A 138 -1.40 -31.11 -14.20
C PHE A 138 -2.29 -29.86 -14.02
N ILE A 139 -1.72 -28.65 -14.12
CA ILE A 139 -2.50 -27.41 -13.97
C ILE A 139 -3.55 -27.26 -15.07
N GLU A 140 -3.19 -27.50 -16.32
CA GLU A 140 -4.13 -27.41 -17.46
C GLU A 140 -5.29 -28.40 -17.32
N GLN A 141 -5.00 -29.65 -16.95
CA GLN A 141 -6.03 -30.67 -16.72
C GLN A 141 -6.88 -30.36 -15.48
N THR A 142 -6.27 -29.83 -14.42
CA THR A 142 -6.97 -29.42 -13.21
C THR A 142 -8.00 -28.33 -13.52
N LEU A 143 -7.61 -27.31 -14.27
CA LEU A 143 -8.53 -26.23 -14.68
C LEU A 143 -9.64 -26.74 -15.60
N ALA A 144 -9.33 -27.63 -16.54
CA ALA A 144 -10.33 -28.25 -17.40
C ALA A 144 -11.38 -29.03 -16.57
N SER A 145 -10.93 -29.81 -15.58
CA SER A 145 -11.83 -30.57 -14.70
C SER A 145 -12.64 -29.67 -13.76
N LEU A 146 -12.06 -28.56 -13.27
CA LEU A 146 -12.76 -27.61 -12.40
C LEU A 146 -13.80 -26.76 -13.14
N ALA A 147 -13.70 -26.64 -14.47
CA ALA A 147 -14.52 -25.73 -15.28
C ALA A 147 -16.04 -25.92 -15.07
N ARG A 148 -16.51 -27.16 -14.84
CA ARG A 148 -17.94 -27.45 -14.59
C ARG A 148 -18.50 -26.73 -13.36
N TRP A 149 -17.69 -26.48 -12.34
CA TRP A 149 -18.10 -25.79 -11.12
C TRP A 149 -17.82 -24.28 -11.14
N ARG A 150 -17.30 -23.75 -12.26
CA ARG A 150 -17.15 -22.32 -12.54
C ARG A 150 -16.52 -21.54 -11.37
N PRO A 151 -15.28 -21.87 -10.95
CA PRO A 151 -14.62 -21.21 -9.83
C PRO A 151 -14.66 -19.68 -9.98
N ARG A 152 -14.86 -18.94 -8.88
CA ARG A 152 -14.83 -17.46 -8.90
C ARG A 152 -13.43 -16.91 -8.67
N VAL A 153 -12.75 -17.46 -7.66
CA VAL A 153 -11.37 -17.13 -7.30
C VAL A 153 -10.55 -18.39 -7.38
N ILE A 154 -9.38 -18.29 -8.00
CA ILE A 154 -8.42 -19.39 -8.08
C ILE A 154 -7.08 -18.90 -7.54
N VAL A 155 -6.52 -19.66 -6.62
CA VAL A 155 -5.21 -19.42 -6.02
C VAL A 155 -4.32 -20.60 -6.35
N PHE A 156 -3.20 -20.35 -7.01
CA PHE A 156 -2.20 -21.36 -7.35
C PHE A 156 -0.99 -21.19 -6.43
N ASP A 157 -0.56 -22.25 -5.74
CA ASP A 157 0.74 -22.26 -5.07
C ASP A 157 1.86 -22.48 -6.11
N ASP A 158 3.06 -22.04 -5.75
CA ASP A 158 4.32 -22.38 -6.39
C ASP A 158 4.44 -22.00 -7.88
N ILE A 159 3.79 -20.91 -8.30
CA ILE A 159 3.78 -20.44 -9.70
C ILE A 159 5.16 -20.08 -10.27
N ALA A 160 6.19 -20.03 -9.41
CA ALA A 160 7.57 -19.74 -9.76
C ALA A 160 8.56 -20.89 -9.43
N ALA A 161 8.07 -22.06 -9.01
CA ALA A 161 8.93 -23.14 -8.49
C ALA A 161 9.89 -23.74 -9.53
N ASN A 162 9.51 -23.71 -10.81
CA ASN A 162 10.34 -24.15 -11.92
C ASN A 162 9.85 -23.53 -13.25
N ASP A 163 10.67 -23.64 -14.30
CA ASP A 163 10.36 -23.08 -15.63
C ASP A 163 9.06 -23.62 -16.24
N ASN A 164 8.71 -24.88 -15.93
CA ASN A 164 7.51 -25.53 -16.46
C ASN A 164 6.24 -24.86 -15.90
N ILE A 165 6.18 -24.69 -14.58
CA ILE A 165 5.09 -23.97 -13.90
C ILE A 165 5.09 -22.47 -14.22
N GLY A 166 6.25 -21.82 -14.31
CA GLY A 166 6.32 -20.41 -14.71
C GLY A 166 5.72 -20.14 -16.10
N LYS A 167 5.91 -21.08 -17.04
CA LYS A 167 5.24 -21.04 -18.36
C LYS A 167 3.74 -21.31 -18.26
N ALA A 168 3.31 -22.25 -17.40
CA ALA A 168 1.89 -22.50 -17.17
C ALA A 168 1.18 -21.25 -16.64
N TRP A 169 1.76 -20.59 -15.63
CA TRP A 169 1.26 -19.33 -15.09
C TRP A 169 1.19 -18.23 -16.16
N SER A 170 2.26 -18.06 -16.94
CA SER A 170 2.29 -17.06 -18.04
C SER A 170 1.19 -17.32 -19.06
N ASN A 171 0.93 -18.59 -19.40
CA ASN A 171 -0.16 -18.96 -20.29
C ASN A 171 -1.52 -18.59 -19.68
N ILE A 172 -1.78 -18.95 -18.42
CA ILE A 172 -3.03 -18.60 -17.72
C ILE A 172 -3.28 -17.09 -17.78
N VAL A 173 -2.29 -16.27 -17.43
CA VAL A 173 -2.39 -14.81 -17.47
C VAL A 173 -2.72 -14.31 -18.88
N SER A 174 -2.13 -14.91 -19.92
CA SER A 174 -2.31 -14.45 -21.30
C SER A 174 -3.59 -14.95 -22.01
N THR A 175 -4.13 -16.12 -21.62
CA THR A 175 -5.21 -16.78 -22.38
C THR A 175 -6.54 -16.89 -21.65
N SER A 176 -6.57 -16.76 -20.33
CA SER A 176 -7.80 -16.99 -19.54
C SER A 176 -8.83 -15.87 -19.64
N GLY A 177 -8.38 -14.64 -19.91
CA GLY A 177 -9.20 -13.43 -19.78
C GLY A 177 -9.51 -13.05 -18.33
N TRP A 178 -8.88 -13.71 -17.34
CA TRP A 178 -9.04 -13.43 -15.93
C TRP A 178 -8.14 -12.27 -15.47
N GLU A 179 -8.55 -11.57 -14.42
CA GLU A 179 -7.66 -10.66 -13.69
C GLU A 179 -6.73 -11.51 -12.83
N CYS A 180 -5.44 -11.54 -13.16
CA CYS A 180 -4.45 -12.36 -12.46
C CYS A 180 -3.26 -11.52 -11.97
N ILE A 181 -2.74 -11.84 -10.78
CA ILE A 181 -1.58 -11.17 -10.19
C ILE A 181 -0.73 -12.16 -9.38
N ARG A 182 0.59 -11.92 -9.30
CA ARG A 182 1.45 -12.66 -8.37
C ARG A 182 1.35 -12.06 -6.98
N LEU A 183 1.39 -12.89 -5.95
CA LEU A 183 1.28 -12.42 -4.57
C LEU A 183 2.43 -11.48 -4.21
N ASN A 184 3.67 -11.79 -4.60
CA ASN A 184 4.81 -10.90 -4.32
C ASN A 184 4.73 -9.53 -5.04
N ASP A 185 3.87 -9.38 -6.06
CA ASP A 185 3.59 -8.08 -6.66
C ASP A 185 2.64 -7.23 -5.80
N VAL A 186 2.04 -7.80 -4.74
CA VAL A 186 1.06 -7.15 -3.84
C VAL A 186 1.49 -7.14 -2.37
N LEU A 187 1.98 -8.27 -1.88
CA LEU A 187 2.46 -8.48 -0.51
C LEU A 187 3.81 -9.20 -0.57
N GLU A 188 4.89 -8.44 -0.52
CA GLU A 188 6.24 -9.00 -0.49
C GLU A 188 6.46 -9.79 0.81
N GLY A 189 7.32 -10.80 0.81
CA GLY A 189 7.74 -11.46 2.06
C GLY A 189 6.69 -12.37 2.72
N VAL A 190 5.43 -12.36 2.26
CA VAL A 190 4.41 -13.34 2.69
C VAL A 190 4.74 -14.73 2.15
N ARG A 191 5.32 -14.80 0.95
CA ARG A 191 5.74 -16.04 0.29
C ARG A 191 7.09 -15.83 -0.38
N ASN A 192 7.93 -16.87 -0.42
CA ASN A 192 9.21 -16.81 -1.13
C ASN A 192 8.98 -16.61 -2.63
N VAL A 193 9.75 -15.74 -3.28
CA VAL A 193 9.65 -15.46 -4.72
C VAL A 193 9.87 -16.68 -5.61
N THR A 194 10.59 -17.70 -5.13
CA THR A 194 10.80 -18.98 -5.81
C THR A 194 9.57 -19.87 -5.73
N TYR A 195 8.69 -19.63 -4.76
CA TYR A 195 7.52 -20.44 -4.43
C TYR A 195 6.28 -19.56 -4.41
N ASP A 196 6.20 -18.58 -5.30
CA ASP A 196 5.19 -17.51 -5.26
C ASP A 196 3.77 -18.03 -5.49
N PHE A 197 2.77 -17.22 -5.12
CA PHE A 197 1.35 -17.52 -5.38
C PHE A 197 0.85 -16.77 -6.61
N GLY A 198 -0.01 -17.41 -7.39
CA GLY A 198 -0.80 -16.77 -8.44
C GLY A 198 -2.25 -16.64 -8.02
N PHE A 199 -2.76 -15.42 -7.96
CA PHE A 199 -4.18 -15.14 -7.71
C PHE A 199 -4.87 -14.82 -9.02
N CYS A 200 -6.04 -15.38 -9.27
CA CYS A 200 -6.88 -15.08 -10.42
C CYS A 200 -8.35 -14.91 -10.04
N ILE A 201 -9.00 -13.90 -10.61
CA ILE A 201 -10.44 -13.68 -10.54
C ILE A 201 -11.06 -14.11 -11.87
N ALA A 202 -11.71 -15.27 -11.83
CA ALA A 202 -12.42 -15.85 -12.97
C ALA A 202 -13.85 -15.32 -13.11
N ASP A 203 -14.42 -14.77 -12.03
CA ASP A 203 -15.70 -14.07 -12.05
C ASP A 203 -15.63 -12.74 -11.27
N PRO A 204 -15.69 -11.59 -11.96
CA PRO A 204 -15.56 -10.27 -11.33
C PRO A 204 -16.73 -9.90 -10.41
N THR A 205 -17.87 -10.61 -10.46
CA THR A 205 -18.98 -10.39 -9.51
C THR A 205 -18.55 -10.59 -8.05
N VAL A 206 -17.45 -11.32 -7.81
CA VAL A 206 -16.91 -11.50 -6.45
C VAL A 206 -16.59 -10.17 -5.79
N TYR A 207 -16.18 -9.16 -6.55
CA TYR A 207 -15.92 -7.83 -6.02
C TYR A 207 -17.18 -7.13 -5.54
N GLU A 208 -18.31 -7.32 -6.21
CA GLU A 208 -19.57 -6.71 -5.82
C GLU A 208 -20.08 -7.36 -4.52
N ASP A 209 -20.02 -8.69 -4.45
CA ASP A 209 -20.47 -9.46 -3.30
C ASP A 209 -19.69 -9.15 -2.03
N CYS A 210 -18.36 -9.02 -2.12
CA CYS A 210 -17.51 -8.74 -0.95
C CYS A 210 -17.17 -7.24 -0.77
N ALA A 211 -17.87 -6.34 -1.47
CA ALA A 211 -17.54 -4.92 -1.46
C ALA A 211 -17.62 -4.26 -0.09
N SER A 212 -18.62 -4.62 0.70
CA SER A 212 -18.77 -4.11 2.07
C SER A 212 -17.64 -4.64 2.96
N ALA A 213 -17.40 -5.95 2.92
CA ALA A 213 -16.35 -6.58 3.71
C ALA A 213 -14.96 -6.01 3.39
N ILE A 214 -14.64 -5.79 2.11
CA ILE A 214 -13.38 -5.14 1.73
C ILE A 214 -13.27 -3.74 2.36
N LYS A 215 -14.33 -2.93 2.34
CA LYS A 215 -14.32 -1.59 2.95
C LYS A 215 -14.09 -1.63 4.46
N ASP A 216 -14.56 -2.65 5.16
CA ASP A 216 -14.31 -2.81 6.59
C ASP A 216 -12.80 -2.99 6.88
N TRP A 217 -12.06 -3.59 5.93
CA TRP A 217 -10.62 -3.85 6.06
C TRP A 217 -9.72 -2.84 5.37
N THR A 218 -10.24 -1.98 4.49
CA THR A 218 -9.44 -0.94 3.82
C THR A 218 -9.91 0.49 4.10
N GLY A 219 -11.04 0.67 4.79
CA GLY A 219 -11.65 1.95 5.10
C GLY A 219 -10.88 2.77 6.15
N ASP A 220 -11.51 3.83 6.66
CA ASP A 220 -10.89 4.69 7.69
C ASP A 220 -10.54 3.88 8.96
N ASP A 221 -11.41 2.95 9.36
CA ASP A 221 -11.22 2.10 10.54
C ASP A 221 -10.05 1.13 10.42
N ALA A 222 -9.64 0.79 9.18
CA ALA A 222 -8.44 0.00 8.95
C ALA A 222 -7.22 0.66 9.61
N PHE A 223 -7.18 1.99 9.69
CA PHE A 223 -6.07 2.76 10.25
C PHE A 223 -6.30 3.25 11.68
N SER A 224 -7.46 2.96 12.29
CA SER A 224 -7.83 3.46 13.63
C SER A 224 -6.88 3.00 14.75
N GLY A 225 -6.29 1.81 14.61
CA GLY A 225 -5.33 1.25 15.57
C GLY A 225 -3.89 1.74 15.39
N LEU A 226 -3.62 2.63 14.43
CA LEU A 226 -2.28 3.11 14.14
C LEU A 226 -1.74 3.92 15.31
N GLN A 227 -0.79 3.33 16.06
CA GLN A 227 -0.12 4.04 17.14
C GLN A 227 0.92 5.02 16.57
N MET A 228 0.45 6.23 16.27
CA MET A 228 1.33 7.32 15.81
C MET A 228 2.21 7.87 16.94
N GLY A 229 1.89 7.55 18.20
CA GLY A 229 2.61 7.98 19.41
C GLY A 229 2.69 9.51 19.55
N PRO A 230 2.95 10.06 20.75
CA PRO A 230 3.53 11.39 20.81
C PRO A 230 4.88 11.36 20.07
N PRO A 231 5.30 12.47 19.44
CA PRO A 231 6.65 12.54 18.89
C PRO A 231 7.60 12.13 20.01
N TYR A 232 8.39 11.11 19.77
CA TYR A 232 9.51 10.88 20.66
C TYR A 232 10.34 12.15 20.59
N SER A 233 10.85 12.59 21.74
CA SER A 233 12.14 13.26 21.80
C SER A 233 13.24 12.28 21.34
N PHE A 234 13.05 11.71 20.16
CA PHE A 234 14.07 11.20 19.30
C PHE A 234 14.34 12.37 18.38
N GLY A 235 14.93 13.45 18.92
CA GLY A 235 15.56 14.41 18.03
C GLY A 235 16.57 13.58 17.28
N ILE A 236 16.38 13.38 15.98
CA ILE A 236 17.42 12.75 15.19
C ILE A 236 18.72 13.53 15.35
N ARG A 237 18.62 14.84 15.65
CA ARG A 237 19.72 15.72 16.07
C ARG A 237 20.30 15.40 17.45
N ASP A 238 19.56 14.79 18.36
CA ASP A 238 20.09 14.31 19.65
C ASP A 238 20.94 13.03 19.48
N VAL A 239 20.80 12.34 18.33
CA VAL A 239 21.52 11.11 17.97
C VAL A 239 22.55 11.34 16.84
N PHE A 240 22.28 12.32 15.97
CA PHE A 240 23.02 12.71 14.78
C PHE A 240 23.01 14.24 14.65
N GLU A 241 23.70 14.91 15.57
CA GLU A 241 23.80 16.38 15.68
C GLU A 241 24.22 17.06 14.38
N THR A 242 24.87 16.33 13.47
CA THR A 242 25.59 16.87 12.30
C THR A 242 24.83 16.77 10.99
N VAL A 243 23.69 16.05 10.89
CA VAL A 243 22.98 15.90 9.61
C VAL A 243 22.11 17.14 9.35
N PRO A 244 22.44 17.99 8.35
CA PRO A 244 21.67 19.19 8.07
C PRO A 244 20.29 18.80 7.51
N SER A 245 19.25 19.50 7.96
CA SER A 245 17.88 19.22 7.53
C SER A 245 17.02 20.48 7.57
N MET A 246 16.11 20.57 6.60
CA MET A 246 15.03 21.55 6.60
C MET A 246 13.75 21.04 7.30
N MET A 247 13.72 19.76 7.67
CA MET A 247 12.60 19.15 8.41
C MET A 247 12.72 19.42 9.90
N ASN A 248 11.59 19.48 10.58
CA ASN A 248 11.57 19.62 12.04
C ASN A 248 11.72 18.25 12.75
N ASN A 249 12.05 18.27 14.04
CA ASN A 249 12.27 17.04 14.81
C ASN A 249 11.00 16.19 14.96
N GLN A 250 9.81 16.80 14.95
CA GLN A 250 8.55 16.08 15.08
C GLN A 250 8.25 15.25 13.82
N GLU A 251 8.48 15.82 12.63
CA GLU A 251 8.37 15.10 11.36
C GLU A 251 9.34 13.92 11.26
N LEU A 252 10.61 14.13 11.66
CA LEU A 252 11.62 13.07 11.64
C LEU A 252 11.29 11.97 12.65
N GLY A 253 10.81 12.34 13.84
CA GLY A 253 10.31 11.41 14.84
C GLY A 253 9.10 10.62 14.33
N LEU A 254 8.18 11.27 13.62
CA LEU A 254 7.04 10.63 12.97
C LEU A 254 7.51 9.57 11.96
N LEU A 255 8.38 9.92 11.01
CA LEU A 255 8.89 8.99 10.00
C LEU A 255 9.56 7.76 10.63
N TYR A 256 10.40 7.97 11.66
CA TYR A 256 11.01 6.88 12.40
C TYR A 256 9.96 5.95 13.03
N GLN A 257 8.91 6.49 13.66
CA GLN A 257 7.88 5.66 14.28
C GLN A 257 7.01 4.92 13.26
N LEU A 258 6.68 5.55 12.13
CA LEU A 258 5.95 4.89 11.05
C LEU A 258 6.77 3.72 10.50
N ALA A 259 8.04 3.94 10.15
CA ALA A 259 8.92 2.86 9.70
C ALA A 259 9.10 1.75 10.75
N ARG A 260 9.17 2.10 12.04
CA ARG A 260 9.38 1.13 13.11
C ARG A 260 8.15 0.28 13.46
N ARG A 261 6.97 0.90 13.49
CA ARG A 261 5.76 0.31 14.05
C ARG A 261 4.77 -0.17 13.01
N HIS A 262 4.77 0.46 11.83
CA HIS A 262 3.78 0.20 10.81
C HIS A 262 4.31 -0.69 9.70
N VAL A 263 5.58 -0.53 9.31
CA VAL A 263 6.17 -1.40 8.30
C VAL A 263 6.33 -2.80 8.88
N THR A 264 5.70 -3.77 8.22
CA THR A 264 5.65 -5.19 8.63
C THR A 264 6.48 -6.10 7.74
N GLY A 265 6.87 -5.63 6.55
CA GLY A 265 7.65 -6.38 5.58
C GLY A 265 6.83 -6.99 4.43
N ILE A 266 5.58 -6.54 4.27
CA ILE A 266 4.72 -6.79 3.10
C ILE A 266 5.00 -5.87 1.90
N GLY A 267 5.95 -4.94 2.03
CA GLY A 267 6.39 -4.04 0.97
C GLY A 267 7.55 -3.13 1.37
N GLN A 268 7.92 -2.26 0.45
CA GLN A 268 9.08 -1.37 0.55
C GLN A 268 8.70 0.01 1.10
N VAL A 269 9.71 0.79 1.46
CA VAL A 269 9.57 2.18 1.90
C VAL A 269 10.12 3.11 0.81
N VAL A 270 9.43 4.20 0.52
CA VAL A 270 9.89 5.24 -0.43
C VAL A 270 10.13 6.55 0.32
N ASP A 271 11.29 7.16 0.04
CA ASP A 271 11.70 8.49 0.49
C ASP A 271 11.93 9.36 -0.76
N ALA A 272 10.88 10.07 -1.20
CA ALA A 272 10.91 10.87 -2.41
C ALA A 272 11.23 12.33 -2.08
N GLY A 273 12.47 12.76 -2.35
CA GLY A 273 13.00 14.07 -1.96
C GLY A 273 13.95 14.00 -0.77
N ALA A 274 14.98 13.16 -0.86
CA ALA A 274 15.80 12.81 0.29
C ALA A 274 16.81 13.90 0.75
N LEU A 275 17.15 14.86 -0.13
CA LEU A 275 18.13 15.92 0.12
C LEU A 275 19.42 15.38 0.79
N LEU A 276 19.70 15.79 2.04
CA LEU A 276 20.90 15.42 2.80
C LEU A 276 20.69 14.20 3.69
N GLY A 277 19.53 13.54 3.61
CA GLY A 277 19.30 12.21 4.14
C GLY A 277 18.73 12.12 5.55
N SER A 278 18.19 13.22 6.10
CA SER A 278 17.53 13.18 7.42
C SER A 278 16.30 12.26 7.42
N SER A 279 15.47 12.31 6.38
CA SER A 279 14.32 11.41 6.21
C SER A 279 14.78 9.97 6.02
N SER A 280 15.74 9.73 5.12
CA SER A 280 16.34 8.40 4.88
C SER A 280 16.90 7.78 6.16
N LEU A 281 17.58 8.58 6.98
CA LEU A 281 18.14 8.15 8.26
C LEU A 281 17.05 7.80 9.27
N ALA A 282 16.01 8.64 9.41
CA ALA A 282 14.87 8.36 10.29
C ALA A 282 14.16 7.05 9.89
N LEU A 283 13.86 6.89 8.60
CA LEU A 283 13.20 5.71 8.05
C LEU A 283 14.08 4.46 8.22
N GLY A 284 15.36 4.55 7.84
CA GLY A 284 16.31 3.44 7.92
C GLY A 284 16.54 2.97 9.37
N LEU A 285 16.65 3.89 10.33
CA LEU A 285 16.73 3.55 11.75
C LEU A 285 15.44 2.92 12.25
N GLY A 286 14.29 3.41 11.78
CA GLY A 286 12.99 2.83 12.08
C GLY A 286 12.94 1.37 11.66
N LEU A 287 13.37 1.06 10.43
CA LEU A 287 13.47 -0.31 9.92
C LEU A 287 14.46 -1.17 10.70
N LYS A 288 15.65 -0.66 11.05
CA LYS A 288 16.62 -1.42 11.88
C LYS A 288 16.07 -1.78 13.26
N ASN A 289 15.25 -0.89 13.82
CA ASN A 289 14.63 -1.08 15.13
C ASN A 289 13.25 -1.75 15.06
N ALA A 290 12.80 -2.11 13.86
CA ALA A 290 11.61 -2.91 13.61
C ALA A 290 11.95 -4.40 13.59
N ARG A 291 10.93 -5.26 13.77
CA ARG A 291 11.06 -6.70 13.59
C ARG A 291 10.71 -7.10 12.16
N VAL A 292 11.33 -6.46 11.17
CA VAL A 292 11.09 -6.69 9.74
C VAL A 292 12.24 -7.42 9.09
N VAL A 293 11.94 -8.18 8.04
CA VAL A 293 12.95 -8.93 7.28
C VAL A 293 13.99 -8.00 6.67
N GLU A 294 15.21 -8.51 6.52
CA GLU A 294 16.34 -7.73 6.00
C GLU A 294 16.26 -7.41 4.52
N THR A 295 15.19 -7.78 3.81
CA THR A 295 14.98 -7.44 2.40
C THR A 295 14.19 -6.13 2.21
N VAL A 296 13.55 -5.61 3.27
CA VAL A 296 12.88 -4.31 3.24
C VAL A 296 13.91 -3.19 3.20
N ARG A 297 13.76 -2.27 2.25
CA ARG A 297 14.64 -1.14 1.99
C ARG A 297 13.86 0.17 1.97
N VAL A 298 14.55 1.25 2.32
CA VAL A 298 14.16 2.60 1.96
C VAL A 298 14.71 2.88 0.57
N HIS A 299 13.85 3.20 -0.38
CA HIS A 299 14.23 3.67 -1.71
C HIS A 299 14.24 5.19 -1.69
N ALA A 300 15.43 5.77 -1.56
CA ALA A 300 15.64 7.20 -1.49
C ALA A 300 15.83 7.77 -2.91
N TYR A 301 15.06 8.79 -3.24
CA TYR A 301 15.10 9.47 -4.53
C TYR A 301 15.45 10.94 -4.33
N ASP A 302 16.46 11.40 -5.07
CA ASP A 302 16.80 12.81 -5.19
C ASP A 302 17.69 13.00 -6.42
N ARG A 303 17.79 14.23 -6.92
CA ARG A 303 18.79 14.57 -7.95
C ARG A 303 20.19 14.57 -7.37
N PHE A 304 20.34 14.88 -6.08
CA PHE A 304 21.60 15.11 -5.38
C PHE A 304 22.47 16.16 -6.06
N ILE A 305 21.83 17.22 -6.59
CA ILE A 305 22.48 18.34 -7.29
C ILE A 305 22.18 19.65 -6.56
N ASN A 306 23.21 20.45 -6.30
CA ASN A 306 23.01 21.77 -5.73
C ASN A 306 22.33 22.72 -6.73
N SER A 307 21.01 22.88 -6.63
CA SER A 307 20.21 23.73 -7.52
C SER A 307 19.67 25.01 -6.89
N ASP A 308 19.68 25.15 -5.57
CA ASP A 308 18.94 26.20 -4.85
C ASP A 308 19.81 26.87 -3.76
N THR A 309 19.77 28.20 -3.64
CA THR A 309 20.68 28.95 -2.74
C THR A 309 20.46 28.61 -1.27
N ASN A 310 19.31 28.03 -0.93
CA ASN A 310 19.06 27.48 0.40
C ASN A 310 19.98 26.28 0.69
N TYR A 311 20.40 25.52 -0.32
CA TYR A 311 21.31 24.39 -0.15
C TYR A 311 22.74 24.84 0.18
N ASP A 312 23.17 25.99 -0.34
CA ASP A 312 24.52 26.52 -0.08
C ASP A 312 24.80 26.69 1.42
N ARG A 313 23.76 26.94 2.23
CA ARG A 313 23.86 27.07 3.70
C ARG A 313 23.95 25.73 4.44
N LEU A 314 23.49 24.65 3.81
CA LEU A 314 23.44 23.31 4.39
C LEU A 314 24.66 22.47 4.01
N LEU A 315 25.31 22.79 2.90
CA LEU A 315 26.40 22.01 2.33
C LEU A 315 27.74 22.39 2.96
N ASN A 316 28.30 21.47 3.74
CA ASN A 316 29.64 21.61 4.33
C ASN A 316 30.44 20.31 4.12
N PRO A 317 31.57 20.33 3.38
CA PRO A 317 32.11 21.47 2.64
C PRO A 317 31.14 21.97 1.55
N PRO A 318 31.22 23.24 1.12
CA PRO A 318 30.37 23.77 0.06
C PRO A 318 30.50 22.97 -1.24
N VAL A 319 29.39 22.84 -1.96
CA VAL A 319 29.35 22.27 -3.31
C VAL A 319 28.93 23.37 -4.26
N GLU A 320 29.63 23.51 -5.38
CA GLU A 320 29.27 24.50 -6.39
C GLU A 320 27.86 24.28 -6.94
N ARG A 321 27.22 25.34 -7.44
CA ARG A 321 25.92 25.25 -8.13
C ARG A 321 26.06 24.24 -9.27
N THR A 322 25.05 23.39 -9.46
CA THR A 322 25.05 22.25 -10.39
C THR A 322 25.97 21.07 -10.02
N GLY A 323 26.82 21.23 -9.00
CA GLY A 323 27.64 20.15 -8.47
C GLY A 323 26.82 19.12 -7.68
N SER A 324 27.32 17.90 -7.60
CA SER A 324 26.65 16.84 -6.84
C SER A 324 27.00 16.86 -5.36
N PHE A 325 25.99 16.77 -4.50
CA PHE A 325 26.14 16.57 -3.06
C PHE A 325 25.86 15.13 -2.62
N LEU A 326 25.79 14.17 -3.56
CA LEU A 326 25.62 12.75 -3.24
C LEU A 326 26.65 12.24 -2.21
N PRO A 327 27.93 12.65 -2.23
CA PRO A 327 28.88 12.25 -1.19
C PRO A 327 28.47 12.69 0.22
N HIS A 328 27.92 13.90 0.38
CA HIS A 328 27.41 14.39 1.68
C HIS A 328 26.22 13.55 2.15
N TYR A 329 25.27 13.27 1.25
CA TYR A 329 24.14 12.40 1.53
C TYR A 329 24.61 11.01 2.00
N LEU A 330 25.50 10.36 1.26
CA LEU A 330 26.03 9.03 1.60
C LEU A 330 26.76 9.02 2.95
N GLY A 331 27.53 10.07 3.25
CA GLY A 331 28.17 10.24 4.55
C GLY A 331 27.16 10.33 5.69
N ASN A 332 26.09 11.10 5.50
CA ASN A 332 25.04 11.28 6.50
C ASN A 332 24.23 10.00 6.76
N ILE A 333 23.95 9.21 5.72
CA ILE A 333 23.17 7.97 5.85
C ILE A 333 24.02 6.73 6.14
N ALA A 334 25.35 6.86 6.25
CA ALA A 334 26.26 5.75 6.52
C ALA A 334 25.81 4.81 7.66
N PRO A 335 25.20 5.28 8.77
CA PRO A 335 24.69 4.41 9.83
C PRO A 335 23.57 3.45 9.41
N VAL A 336 22.89 3.72 8.30
CA VAL A 336 21.75 2.92 7.79
C VAL A 336 21.87 2.57 6.31
N ILE A 337 23.03 2.76 5.70
CA ILE A 337 23.23 2.56 4.26
C ILE A 337 22.85 1.15 3.79
N ASP A 338 23.02 0.14 4.64
CA ASP A 338 22.60 -1.25 4.41
C ASP A 338 21.07 -1.43 4.28
N ARG A 339 20.30 -0.42 4.69
CA ARG A 339 18.85 -0.36 4.57
C ARG A 339 18.35 0.61 3.49
N VAL A 340 19.23 1.28 2.76
CA VAL A 340 18.85 2.32 1.79
C VAL A 340 19.33 1.96 0.39
N ASN A 341 18.39 1.92 -0.55
CA ASN A 341 18.66 1.93 -1.99
C ASN A 341 18.66 3.39 -2.47
N VAL A 342 19.79 3.87 -2.95
CA VAL A 342 19.95 5.27 -3.39
C VAL A 342 19.69 5.37 -4.89
N ASN A 343 18.69 6.17 -5.26
CA ASN A 343 18.24 6.36 -6.64
C ASN A 343 18.51 7.83 -7.04
N ALA A 344 19.75 8.09 -7.46
CA ALA A 344 20.17 9.42 -7.90
C ALA A 344 19.63 9.75 -9.30
N GLY A 345 19.03 10.92 -9.46
CA GLY A 345 18.60 11.44 -10.75
C GLY A 345 17.28 12.23 -10.68
N ASP A 346 16.80 12.66 -11.83
CA ASP A 346 15.51 13.36 -11.93
C ASP A 346 14.37 12.39 -11.60
N PHE A 347 13.62 12.68 -10.53
CA PHE A 347 12.50 11.86 -10.07
C PHE A 347 11.46 11.60 -11.18
N ALA A 348 11.18 12.59 -12.04
CA ALA A 348 10.22 12.42 -13.14
C ALA A 348 10.68 11.41 -14.21
N ALA A 349 11.97 11.06 -14.22
CA ALA A 349 12.54 10.05 -15.13
C ALA A 349 12.80 8.71 -14.43
N GLN A 350 12.58 8.62 -13.12
CA GLN A 350 12.81 7.40 -12.35
C GLN A 350 11.68 6.40 -12.56
N ARG A 351 12.01 5.12 -12.54
CA ARG A 351 11.05 4.02 -12.52
C ARG A 351 11.05 3.35 -11.17
N TRP A 352 9.87 2.94 -10.74
CA TRP A 352 9.70 2.12 -9.58
C TRP A 352 10.07 0.67 -9.91
N CYS A 353 10.59 -0.04 -8.90
CA CYS A 353 11.04 -1.43 -9.07
C CYS A 353 9.91 -2.46 -9.17
N GLY A 354 8.65 -2.01 -9.18
CA GLY A 354 7.46 -2.85 -9.28
C GLY A 354 6.98 -3.45 -7.94
N LYS A 355 7.81 -3.40 -6.89
CA LYS A 355 7.50 -3.99 -5.57
C LYS A 355 6.34 -3.28 -4.86
N PRO A 356 5.57 -3.93 -4.00
CA PRO A 356 4.57 -3.25 -3.19
C PRO A 356 5.18 -2.19 -2.25
N ILE A 357 4.44 -1.14 -1.94
CA ILE A 357 4.90 -0.02 -1.10
C ILE A 357 4.07 0.02 0.18
N GLU A 358 4.71 -0.11 1.35
CA GLU A 358 4.04 0.00 2.66
C GLU A 358 4.05 1.42 3.22
N LEU A 359 5.08 2.20 2.92
CA LEU A 359 5.22 3.58 3.40
C LEU A 359 5.81 4.45 2.29
N PHE A 360 5.10 5.51 1.94
CA PHE A 360 5.53 6.47 0.93
C PHE A 360 5.65 7.86 1.56
N PHE A 361 6.85 8.41 1.65
CA PHE A 361 7.09 9.79 2.07
C PHE A 361 7.40 10.67 0.85
N ALA A 362 6.66 11.77 0.69
CA ALA A 362 6.75 12.69 -0.44
C ALA A 362 7.14 14.11 -0.02
N ASP A 363 8.39 14.48 -0.28
CA ASP A 363 8.97 15.84 -0.26
C ASP A 363 9.52 16.21 -1.67
N ILE A 364 8.89 15.70 -2.72
CA ILE A 364 9.31 15.92 -4.11
C ILE A 364 8.30 16.72 -4.92
N GLY A 365 7.11 17.00 -4.38
CA GLY A 365 5.96 17.61 -5.06
C GLY A 365 6.14 19.09 -5.41
N LYS A 366 7.30 19.50 -5.95
CA LYS A 366 7.67 20.89 -6.24
C LYS A 366 7.21 21.36 -7.63
N SER A 367 6.54 20.51 -8.40
CA SER A 367 5.88 20.87 -9.67
C SER A 367 4.69 19.93 -9.95
N PRO A 368 3.74 20.33 -10.82
CA PRO A 368 2.66 19.45 -11.27
C PRO A 368 3.19 18.15 -11.90
N ALA A 369 4.28 18.22 -12.68
CA ALA A 369 4.87 17.06 -13.33
C ALA A 369 5.44 16.05 -12.33
N LEU A 370 6.12 16.50 -11.27
CA LEU A 370 6.65 15.62 -10.22
C LEU A 370 5.51 14.98 -9.42
N ASN A 371 4.46 15.75 -9.13
CA ASN A 371 3.26 15.25 -8.44
C ASN A 371 2.52 14.22 -9.30
N ALA A 372 2.34 14.49 -10.59
CA ALA A 372 1.75 13.56 -11.53
C ALA A 372 2.55 12.25 -11.63
N HIS A 373 3.88 12.34 -11.71
CA HIS A 373 4.74 11.17 -11.77
C HIS A 373 4.61 10.27 -10.54
N LEU A 374 4.51 10.85 -9.33
CA LEU A 374 4.23 10.11 -8.09
C LEU A 374 2.99 9.23 -8.24
N TYR A 375 1.88 9.82 -8.71
CA TYR A 375 0.63 9.09 -8.87
C TYR A 375 0.64 8.09 -10.02
N SER A 376 1.32 8.38 -11.14
CA SER A 376 1.36 7.45 -12.27
C SER A 376 2.32 6.29 -12.09
N GLU A 377 3.47 6.51 -11.43
CA GLU A 377 4.53 5.51 -11.31
C GLU A 377 4.45 4.72 -10.00
N PHE A 378 4.13 5.37 -8.88
CA PHE A 378 4.26 4.74 -7.56
C PHE A 378 2.92 4.33 -6.95
N ALA A 379 1.87 5.14 -7.12
CA ALA A 379 0.56 4.83 -6.53
C ALA A 379 -0.06 3.48 -6.97
N PRO A 380 0.19 2.95 -8.20
CA PRO A 380 -0.26 1.60 -8.57
C PRO A 380 0.26 0.48 -7.66
N HIS A 381 1.36 0.73 -6.95
CA HIS A 381 2.03 -0.25 -6.08
C HIS A 381 1.66 -0.11 -4.59
N TRP A 382 0.77 0.82 -4.25
CA TRP A 382 0.21 0.91 -2.91
C TRP A 382 -0.68 -0.28 -2.59
N ILE A 383 -0.68 -0.68 -1.33
CA ILE A 383 -1.45 -1.78 -0.74
C ILE A 383 -2.64 -1.16 0.02
N PRO A 384 -3.86 -1.16 -0.55
CA PRO A 384 -5.02 -0.63 0.15
C PRO A 384 -5.22 -1.23 1.55
N GLY A 385 -5.61 -0.39 2.51
CA GLY A 385 -5.73 -0.75 3.93
C GLY A 385 -4.39 -0.90 4.67
N ASN A 386 -3.26 -0.83 3.97
CA ASN A 386 -1.94 -1.10 4.54
C ASN A 386 -0.91 -0.01 4.23
N THR A 387 -0.94 0.66 3.08
CA THR A 387 0.01 1.74 2.78
C THR A 387 -0.30 3.00 3.55
N LEU A 388 0.75 3.59 4.14
CA LEU A 388 0.72 4.97 4.60
C LEU A 388 1.38 5.88 3.58
N TYR A 389 0.69 6.97 3.25
CA TYR A 389 1.18 8.05 2.41
C TYR A 389 1.40 9.30 3.26
N VAL A 390 2.64 9.79 3.32
CA VAL A 390 3.01 11.00 4.05
C VAL A 390 3.38 12.08 3.05
N GLN A 391 2.52 13.08 2.91
CA GLN A 391 2.73 14.23 2.05
C GLN A 391 3.35 15.36 2.87
N GLN A 392 4.60 15.70 2.61
CA GLN A 392 5.27 16.88 3.15
C GLN A 392 4.84 18.14 2.38
N ASP A 393 5.05 19.32 2.95
CA ASP A 393 4.63 20.61 2.41
C ASP A 393 3.10 20.77 2.19
N PHE A 394 2.28 19.98 2.88
CA PHE A 394 0.81 19.98 2.68
C PHE A 394 0.16 21.34 2.97
N VAL A 395 0.68 22.09 3.95
CA VAL A 395 0.17 23.42 4.34
C VAL A 395 0.95 24.59 3.73
N HIS A 396 1.76 24.33 2.71
CA HIS A 396 2.52 25.35 1.99
C HIS A 396 1.75 25.92 0.79
N LEU A 397 1.88 27.24 0.60
CA LEU A 397 1.13 27.97 -0.42
C LEU A 397 1.69 27.74 -1.83
N GLU A 398 2.97 27.37 -1.93
CA GLU A 398 3.77 27.39 -3.15
C GLU A 398 3.36 26.29 -4.15
N ALA A 399 2.83 25.17 -3.67
CA ALA A 399 2.58 23.97 -4.45
C ALA A 399 1.09 23.55 -4.46
N PRO A 400 0.16 24.41 -4.97
CA PRO A 400 -1.28 24.21 -4.85
C PRO A 400 -1.80 22.90 -5.48
N TRP A 401 -1.02 22.31 -6.41
CA TRP A 401 -1.30 21.02 -7.03
C TRP A 401 -1.30 19.84 -6.06
N ILE A 402 -0.59 19.93 -4.94
CA ILE A 402 -0.68 18.90 -3.90
C ILE A 402 -2.11 18.87 -3.36
N GLN A 403 -2.67 20.03 -3.02
CA GLN A 403 -3.92 20.14 -2.29
C GLN A 403 -5.14 19.92 -3.19
N TYR A 404 -5.17 20.46 -4.42
CA TYR A 404 -6.31 20.18 -5.30
C TYR A 404 -6.32 18.72 -5.79
N VAL A 405 -5.16 18.09 -6.01
CA VAL A 405 -5.11 16.66 -6.35
C VAL A 405 -5.53 15.80 -5.16
N LEU A 406 -5.07 16.11 -3.94
CA LEU A 406 -5.55 15.43 -2.74
C LEU A 406 -7.05 15.64 -2.49
N GLY A 407 -7.58 16.83 -2.79
CA GLY A 407 -9.02 17.10 -2.71
C GLY A 407 -9.83 16.32 -3.75
N TYR A 408 -9.30 16.19 -4.97
CA TYR A 408 -9.88 15.34 -6.02
C TYR A 408 -9.86 13.85 -5.66
N LEU A 409 -8.81 13.41 -4.96
CA LEU A 409 -8.61 12.03 -4.55
C LEU A 409 -9.08 11.71 -3.12
N GLN A 410 -9.76 12.63 -2.44
CA GLN A 410 -9.99 12.53 -0.99
C GLN A 410 -10.68 11.22 -0.54
N ASP A 411 -11.54 10.64 -1.37
CA ASP A 411 -12.24 9.38 -1.07
C ASP A 411 -11.33 8.15 -1.08
N HIS A 412 -10.14 8.26 -1.69
CA HIS A 412 -9.13 7.20 -1.70
C HIS A 412 -8.25 7.22 -0.43
N PHE A 413 -8.41 8.22 0.44
CA PHE A 413 -7.55 8.40 1.62
C PHE A 413 -8.32 8.56 2.93
N ALA A 414 -7.82 7.90 3.96
CA ALA A 414 -8.14 8.17 5.35
C ALA A 414 -7.18 9.26 5.85
N VAL A 415 -7.71 10.37 6.37
CA VAL A 415 -6.87 11.40 7.01
C VAL A 415 -6.56 10.96 8.43
N LEU A 416 -5.29 10.69 8.72
CA LEU A 416 -4.89 10.12 10.02
C LEU A 416 -4.38 11.21 10.97
N LYS A 417 -3.45 12.04 10.49
CA LYS A 417 -2.79 13.05 11.31
C LYS A 417 -2.17 14.15 10.45
N ILE A 418 -2.13 15.36 11.00
CA ILE A 418 -1.23 16.42 10.55
C ILE A 418 -0.14 16.58 11.60
N GLU A 419 1.11 16.51 11.15
CA GLU A 419 2.31 16.90 11.88
C GLU A 419 2.99 17.97 11.03
N ALA A 420 2.50 19.21 11.13
CA ALA A 420 2.78 20.24 10.13
C ALA A 420 4.30 20.44 9.91
N PRO A 421 4.74 20.56 8.64
CA PRO A 421 3.93 20.65 7.43
C PRO A 421 3.49 19.31 6.79
N SER A 422 3.70 18.17 7.43
CA SER A 422 3.39 16.84 6.89
C SER A 422 1.96 16.36 7.19
N LEU A 423 1.28 15.82 6.18
CA LEU A 423 -0.01 15.13 6.28
C LEU A 423 0.16 13.62 6.14
N VAL A 424 -0.35 12.86 7.11
CA VAL A 424 -0.35 11.40 7.10
C VAL A 424 -1.71 10.88 6.65
N LEU A 425 -1.69 10.06 5.60
CA LEU A 425 -2.85 9.46 4.95
C LEU A 425 -2.74 7.94 4.96
N GLY A 426 -3.85 7.26 5.23
CA GLY A 426 -4.02 5.83 4.96
C GLY A 426 -4.61 5.62 3.57
N VAL A 427 -4.00 4.76 2.75
CA VAL A 427 -4.51 4.46 1.41
C VAL A 427 -5.68 3.48 1.50
N LYS A 428 -6.89 3.91 1.14
CA LYS A 428 -8.11 3.09 1.22
C LYS A 428 -8.39 2.26 -0.01
N SER A 429 -7.91 2.73 -1.16
CA SER A 429 -8.08 2.09 -2.45
C SER A 429 -7.01 2.60 -3.41
N LEU A 430 -6.74 1.82 -4.45
CA LEU A 430 -5.93 2.29 -5.57
C LEU A 430 -6.64 3.41 -6.32
N ILE A 431 -5.83 4.28 -6.93
CA ILE A 431 -6.34 5.37 -7.76
C ILE A 431 -6.67 4.79 -9.16
N PRO A 432 -7.90 4.96 -9.66
CA PRO A 432 -8.28 4.53 -10.99
C PRO A 432 -7.46 5.21 -12.10
N ASP A 433 -7.18 4.48 -13.18
CA ASP A 433 -6.35 4.99 -14.30
C ASP A 433 -6.90 6.26 -14.95
N ASP A 434 -8.22 6.43 -15.02
CA ASP A 434 -8.84 7.65 -15.53
C ASP A 434 -8.54 8.87 -14.65
N LYS A 435 -8.56 8.69 -13.33
CA LYS A 435 -8.15 9.73 -12.37
C LYS A 435 -6.66 10.04 -12.50
N VAL A 436 -5.81 9.03 -12.64
CA VAL A 436 -4.37 9.22 -12.86
C VAL A 436 -4.12 9.98 -14.17
N ARG A 437 -4.75 9.59 -15.27
CA ARG A 437 -4.63 10.30 -16.57
C ARG A 437 -5.03 11.76 -16.46
N ARG A 438 -6.10 12.05 -15.72
CA ARG A 438 -6.56 13.42 -15.46
C ARG A 438 -5.53 14.24 -14.70
N ILE A 439 -4.90 13.67 -13.68
CA ILE A 439 -3.82 14.30 -12.91
C ILE A 439 -2.61 14.57 -13.81
N VAL A 440 -2.20 13.59 -14.63
CA VAL A 440 -1.06 13.72 -15.56
C VAL A 440 -1.29 14.82 -16.59
N ALA A 441 -2.51 14.96 -17.10
CA ALA A 441 -2.88 16.01 -18.04
C ALA A 441 -3.11 17.39 -17.37
N ASP A 442 -3.13 17.45 -16.02
CA ASP A 442 -3.64 18.58 -15.23
C ASP A 442 -4.99 19.10 -15.76
N ASP A 443 -5.88 18.17 -16.15
CA ASP A 443 -7.17 18.47 -16.79
C ASP A 443 -8.22 18.85 -15.74
N PHE A 444 -8.05 20.04 -15.16
CA PHE A 444 -8.92 20.63 -14.15
C PHE A 444 -9.17 22.10 -14.47
N THR A 445 -10.43 22.52 -14.39
CA THR A 445 -10.75 23.95 -14.42
C THR A 445 -10.30 24.63 -13.12
N TRP A 446 -10.14 25.95 -13.14
CA TRP A 446 -9.83 26.71 -11.93
C TRP A 446 -10.90 26.55 -10.84
N ASP A 447 -12.19 26.54 -11.23
CA ASP A 447 -13.31 26.32 -10.31
C ASP A 447 -13.25 24.95 -9.64
N GLU A 448 -12.87 23.91 -10.39
CA GLU A 448 -12.66 22.57 -9.84
C GLU A 448 -11.50 22.55 -8.85
N LYS A 449 -10.35 23.14 -9.20
CA LYS A 449 -9.19 23.23 -8.31
C LYS A 449 -9.56 23.90 -6.98
N VAL A 450 -10.29 25.02 -7.03
CA VAL A 450 -10.81 25.72 -5.85
C VAL A 450 -11.76 24.83 -5.05
N THR A 451 -12.74 24.20 -5.72
CA THR A 451 -13.74 23.34 -5.09
C THR A 451 -13.09 22.15 -4.38
N PHE A 452 -12.10 21.51 -4.99
CA PHE A 452 -11.40 20.39 -4.37
C PHE A 452 -10.63 20.81 -3.11
N VAL A 453 -9.92 21.94 -3.15
CA VAL A 453 -9.20 22.44 -1.96
C VAL A 453 -10.17 22.83 -0.85
N GLN A 454 -11.27 23.49 -1.18
CA GLN A 454 -12.29 23.85 -0.19
C GLN A 454 -13.00 22.63 0.40
N SER A 455 -13.30 21.62 -0.42
CA SER A 455 -13.84 20.35 0.06
C SER A 455 -12.86 19.65 1.00
N LEU A 456 -11.58 19.60 0.63
CA LEU A 456 -10.52 19.01 1.44
C LEU A 456 -10.41 19.73 2.79
N ALA A 457 -10.51 21.06 2.82
CA ALA A 457 -10.46 21.86 4.04
C ALA A 457 -11.53 21.46 5.06
N ARG A 458 -12.72 21.03 4.61
CA ARG A 458 -13.82 20.58 5.49
C ARG A 458 -13.51 19.28 6.23
N ARG A 459 -12.46 18.54 5.83
CA ARG A 459 -12.00 17.34 6.54
C ARG A 459 -11.13 17.65 7.76
N PHE A 460 -10.78 18.92 7.97
CA PHE A 460 -9.92 19.36 9.05
C PHE A 460 -10.69 20.27 10.00
N THR A 461 -10.38 20.15 11.29
CA THR A 461 -10.89 21.02 12.36
C THR A 461 -9.79 21.93 12.92
N ASP A 462 -8.52 21.63 12.66
CA ASP A 462 -7.38 22.46 13.06
C ASP A 462 -7.42 23.83 12.34
N PRO A 463 -7.52 24.95 13.08
CA PRO A 463 -7.66 26.27 12.47
C PRO A 463 -6.52 26.68 11.55
N GLU A 464 -5.27 26.28 11.84
CA GLU A 464 -4.12 26.65 11.00
C GLU A 464 -4.20 25.94 9.65
N THR A 465 -4.46 24.63 9.67
CA THR A 465 -4.63 23.82 8.45
C THR A 465 -5.79 24.34 7.61
N VAL A 466 -6.94 24.60 8.23
CA VAL A 466 -8.12 25.13 7.53
C VAL A 466 -7.78 26.49 6.91
N ALA A 467 -7.13 27.39 7.65
CA ALA A 467 -6.71 28.68 7.12
C ALA A 467 -5.73 28.52 5.95
N ALA A 468 -4.74 27.63 6.05
CA ALA A 468 -3.78 27.38 4.97
C ALA A 468 -4.46 26.90 3.68
N LEU A 469 -5.36 25.93 3.77
CA LEU A 469 -6.12 25.43 2.61
C LEU A 469 -7.03 26.51 2.02
N ARG A 470 -7.67 27.33 2.84
CA ARG A 470 -8.48 28.45 2.36
C ARG A 470 -7.64 29.53 1.67
N LEU A 471 -6.42 29.80 2.15
CA LEU A 471 -5.48 30.70 1.47
C LEU A 471 -5.01 30.14 0.12
N ILE A 472 -4.84 28.82 0.02
CA ILE A 472 -4.53 28.15 -1.26
C ILE A 472 -5.71 28.28 -2.23
N ALA A 473 -6.95 28.12 -1.75
CA ALA A 473 -8.14 28.35 -2.56
C ALA A 473 -8.23 29.80 -3.07
N ALA A 474 -7.93 30.80 -2.21
CA ALA A 474 -7.87 32.20 -2.63
C ALA A 474 -6.79 32.45 -3.70
N ARG A 475 -5.61 31.84 -3.55
CA ARG A 475 -4.56 31.89 -4.58
C ARG A 475 -5.07 31.34 -5.91
N LEU A 476 -5.69 30.16 -5.89
CA LEU A 476 -6.22 29.49 -7.10
C LEU A 476 -7.34 30.31 -7.77
N MET A 477 -8.20 30.97 -6.98
CA MET A 477 -9.19 31.92 -7.52
C MET A 477 -8.52 33.05 -8.30
N GLY A 478 -7.47 33.66 -7.74
CA GLY A 478 -6.70 34.71 -8.40
C GLY A 478 -6.01 34.25 -9.69
N GLU A 479 -5.36 33.07 -9.67
CA GLU A 479 -4.75 32.46 -10.87
C GLU A 479 -5.79 32.15 -11.96
N GLY A 480 -7.04 31.85 -11.56
CA GLY A 480 -8.18 31.68 -12.46
C GLY A 480 -8.86 32.97 -12.91
N GLY A 481 -8.41 34.14 -12.44
CA GLY A 481 -8.96 35.45 -12.78
C GLY A 481 -10.09 35.96 -11.88
N ASP A 482 -10.51 35.22 -10.85
CA ASP A 482 -11.49 35.66 -9.86
C ASP A 482 -10.81 36.39 -8.68
N LEU A 483 -10.29 37.57 -8.96
CA LEU A 483 -9.61 38.41 -7.96
C LEU A 483 -10.56 38.90 -6.88
N THR A 484 -11.80 39.26 -7.25
CA THR A 484 -12.82 39.72 -6.31
C THR A 484 -13.18 38.62 -5.30
N GLY A 485 -13.39 37.39 -5.77
CA GLY A 485 -13.64 36.24 -4.91
C GLY A 485 -12.45 35.89 -4.03
N ALA A 486 -11.23 35.96 -4.58
CA ALA A 486 -9.99 35.77 -3.83
C ALA A 486 -9.85 36.77 -2.67
N GLU A 487 -10.06 38.07 -2.93
CA GLU A 487 -10.00 39.13 -1.93
C GLU A 487 -11.09 38.97 -0.86
N ALA A 488 -12.32 38.65 -1.26
CA ALA A 488 -13.40 38.37 -0.33
C ALA A 488 -13.07 37.20 0.60
N LEU A 489 -12.48 36.13 0.07
CA LEU A 489 -12.06 34.97 0.86
C LEU A 489 -10.90 35.33 1.82
N LEU A 490 -9.94 36.16 1.41
CA LEU A 490 -8.87 36.64 2.30
C LEU A 490 -9.42 37.46 3.48
N GLU A 491 -10.40 38.33 3.23
CA GLU A 491 -11.02 39.12 4.30
C GLU A 491 -11.87 38.25 5.24
N ASP A 492 -12.54 37.23 4.72
CA ASP A 492 -13.23 36.25 5.57
C ASP A 492 -12.24 35.49 6.48
N ILE A 493 -11.12 35.02 5.95
CA ILE A 493 -10.06 34.37 6.75
C ILE A 493 -9.52 35.33 7.82
N ARG A 494 -9.30 36.60 7.46
CA ARG A 494 -8.80 37.64 8.39
C ARG A 494 -9.80 37.93 9.50
N SER A 495 -11.08 38.09 9.16
CA SER A 495 -12.13 38.39 10.14
C SER A 495 -12.39 37.20 11.07
N GLY A 496 -12.40 35.97 10.53
CA GLY A 496 -12.54 34.73 11.30
C GLY A 496 -11.37 34.45 12.25
N ALA A 497 -10.14 34.85 11.89
CA ALA A 497 -8.98 34.71 12.78
C ALA A 497 -9.01 35.69 13.97
N GLY A 498 -9.80 36.77 13.89
CA GLY A 498 -10.01 37.74 14.96
C GLY A 498 -8.73 38.49 15.40
N LYS A 499 -8.78 39.11 16.59
CA LYS A 499 -7.63 39.85 17.18
C LYS A 499 -6.51 38.94 17.70
N THR A 500 -6.74 37.63 17.76
CA THR A 500 -5.83 36.60 18.26
C THR A 500 -5.22 35.77 17.13
N ALA A 501 -5.32 36.23 15.89
CA ALA A 501 -4.77 35.55 14.73
C ALA A 501 -3.28 35.24 14.93
N ASP A 502 -2.90 33.98 14.73
CA ASP A 502 -1.50 33.59 14.82
C ASP A 502 -0.65 34.40 13.82
N LYS A 503 0.58 34.74 14.23
CA LYS A 503 1.49 35.57 13.43
C LYS A 503 1.81 34.91 12.08
N ASN A 504 1.86 33.57 12.01
CA ASN A 504 2.13 32.88 10.76
C ASN A 504 0.95 33.01 9.80
N THR A 505 -0.29 32.89 10.30
CA THR A 505 -1.51 33.08 9.49
C THR A 505 -1.56 34.49 8.90
N LEU A 506 -1.29 35.53 9.70
CA LEU A 506 -1.25 36.92 9.20
C LEU A 506 -0.14 37.13 8.16
N ARG A 507 1.03 36.52 8.36
CA ARG A 507 2.13 36.58 7.39
C ARG A 507 1.75 35.89 6.08
N ARG A 508 1.10 34.73 6.15
CA ARG A 508 0.60 33.99 4.98
C ARG A 508 -0.48 34.78 4.23
N ILE A 509 -1.45 35.37 4.93
CA ILE A 509 -2.46 36.28 4.33
C ILE A 509 -1.76 37.41 3.55
N LYS A 510 -0.81 38.11 4.19
CA LYS A 510 -0.08 39.21 3.53
C LYS A 510 0.67 38.72 2.29
N ARG A 511 1.31 37.56 2.36
CA ARG A 511 2.01 36.97 1.22
C ARG A 511 1.05 36.63 0.08
N THR A 512 -0.09 36.01 0.37
CA THR A 512 -1.12 35.74 -0.65
C THR A 512 -1.64 37.03 -1.27
N GLN A 513 -1.85 38.08 -0.47
CA GLN A 513 -2.28 39.38 -0.99
C GLN A 513 -1.25 40.01 -1.94
N VAL A 514 0.05 39.89 -1.64
CA VAL A 514 1.12 40.32 -2.56
C VAL A 514 1.06 39.53 -3.87
N LEU A 515 0.93 38.20 -3.80
CA LEU A 515 0.81 37.36 -5.00
C LEU A 515 -0.40 37.74 -5.86
N LEU A 516 -1.57 37.97 -5.25
CA LEU A 516 -2.77 38.41 -5.98
C LEU A 516 -2.57 39.79 -6.64
N THR A 517 -1.86 40.70 -5.97
CA THR A 517 -1.56 42.03 -6.53
C THR A 517 -0.64 41.92 -7.76
N GLU A 518 0.31 40.99 -7.75
CA GLU A 518 1.20 40.72 -8.90
C GLU A 518 0.47 40.05 -10.08
N MET A 519 -0.70 39.45 -9.84
CA MET A 519 -1.56 38.85 -10.86
C MET A 519 -2.49 39.87 -11.54
N CYS A 520 -2.65 41.07 -10.98
CA CYS A 520 -3.28 42.21 -11.63
C CYS A 520 -2.28 42.86 -12.61
N PRO A 521 -2.51 42.80 -13.94
CA PRO A 521 -1.66 43.48 -14.92
C PRO A 521 -1.70 45.01 -14.82
#